data_AF-D3VJY2-F1
#
_entry.id   AF-D3VJY2-F1
#
_cell.length_a   1.000
_cell.length_b   1.000
_cell.length_c   1.000
_cell.angle_alpha   90.00
_cell.angle_beta   90.00
_cell.angle_gamma   90.00
#
_symmetry.space_group_name_H-M   'P 1'
#
loop_
_entity.id
_entity.type
_entity.pdbx_description
1 polymer ?
#
loop_
_entity_poly.entity_id
_entity_poly.type
_entity_poly.pdbx_seq_one_letter_code
_entity_poly.pdbx_strand_id
1 'polypeptide(L)' 'MNEPVRNNVYFPDAQTFRETLRHFFHVMLPEKAKELTTRLTDHFQILKPASSG' A
#
# COMPACT_ATOMS: atom_id res chain seq x y z
N MET A 1 10.84 16.97 -21.33
CA MET A 1 11.46 15.76 -20.77
C MET A 1 10.92 15.58 -19.35
N ASN A 2 9.96 14.69 -19.15
CA ASN A 2 9.64 14.19 -17.81
C ASN A 2 10.05 12.71 -17.83
N GLU A 3 11.33 12.44 -17.61
CA GLU A 3 11.74 11.06 -17.40
C GLU A 3 11.04 10.57 -16.13
N PRO A 4 10.26 9.47 -16.19
CA PRO A 4 9.73 8.88 -14.98
C PRO A 4 10.93 8.41 -14.16
N VAL A 5 11.20 9.09 -13.04
CA VAL A 5 12.24 8.70 -12.08
C VAL A 5 11.94 7.26 -11.66
N ARG A 6 12.69 6.31 -12.21
CA ARG A 6 12.59 4.91 -11.82
C ARG A 6 13.30 4.76 -10.49
N ASN A 7 12.53 4.56 -9.42
CA ASN A 7 13.03 4.32 -8.06
C ASN A 7 13.52 2.87 -7.92
N ASN A 8 14.42 2.46 -8.83
CA ASN A 8 14.95 1.11 -8.86
C ASN A 8 15.97 0.95 -7.74
N VAL A 9 15.66 0.08 -6.78
CA VAL A 9 16.59 -0.29 -5.71
C VAL A 9 17.32 -1.56 -6.14
N TYR A 10 18.65 -1.52 -6.14
CA TYR A 10 19.47 -2.70 -6.34
C TYR A 10 19.62 -3.45 -5.01
N PHE A 11 19.47 -4.78 -5.07
CA PHE A 11 19.65 -5.64 -3.90
C PHE A 11 21.00 -6.35 -3.99
N PRO A 12 21.83 -6.27 -2.95
CA PRO A 12 23.18 -6.83 -2.98
C PRO A 12 23.19 -8.36 -3.11
N ASP A 13 22.13 -9.03 -2.65
CA ASP A 13 22.01 -10.47 -2.66
C ASP A 13 20.55 -10.93 -2.67
N ALA A 14 20.35 -12.19 -3.06
CA ALA A 14 19.01 -12.78 -3.20
C ALA A 14 18.27 -12.92 -1.87
N GLN A 15 18.98 -13.02 -0.74
CA GLN A 15 18.36 -13.13 0.58
C GLN A 15 17.72 -11.79 0.96
N THR A 16 18.47 -10.70 0.84
CA THR A 16 18.00 -9.33 1.11
C THR A 16 16.82 -8.95 0.22
N PHE A 17 16.86 -9.35 -1.06
CA PHE A 17 15.73 -9.15 -1.97
C PHE A 17 14.47 -9.88 -1.50
N ARG A 18 14.59 -11.16 -1.14
CA ARG A 18 13.46 -11.98 -0.69
C ARG A 18 12.85 -11.46 0.61
N GLU A 19 13.68 -11.09 1.57
CA GLU A 19 13.22 -10.55 2.86
C GLU A 19 12.55 -9.18 2.66
N THR A 20 13.09 -8.33 1.79
CA THR A 20 12.48 -7.03 1.47
C THR A 20 11.12 -7.22 0.79
N LEU A 21 11.02 -8.13 -0.19
CA LEU A 21 9.73 -8.45 -0.83
C LEU A 21 8.73 -9.02 0.18
N ARG A 22 9.17 -9.94 1.05
CA ARG A 22 8.30 -10.53 2.07
C ARG A 22 7.79 -9.45 3.02
N HIS A 23 8.67 -8.58 3.50
CA HIS A 23 8.29 -7.45 4.35
C HIS A 23 7.33 -6.50 3.63
N PHE A 24 7.56 -6.23 2.34
CA PHE A 24 6.66 -5.41 1.54
C PHE A 24 5.23 -5.97 1.52
N PHE A 25 5.06 -7.25 1.20
CA PHE A 25 3.72 -7.86 1.08
C PHE A 25 3.04 -8.10 2.44
N HIS A 26 3.79 -8.44 3.49
CA HIS A 26 3.21 -8.79 4.79
C HIS A 26 3.05 -7.61 5.75
N VAL A 27 3.80 -6.52 5.56
CA VAL A 27 3.86 -5.40 6.51
C VAL A 27 3.50 -4.09 5.80
N MET A 28 4.33 -3.65 4.86
CA MET A 28 4.17 -2.33 4.24
C MET A 28 2.87 -2.18 3.45
N LEU A 29 2.54 -3.17 2.61
CA LEU A 29 1.33 -3.13 1.78
C LEU A 29 0.04 -3.09 2.61
N PRO A 30 -0.19 -3.99 3.59
CA PRO A 30 -1.39 -3.92 4.42
C PRO A 30 -1.45 -2.64 5.26
N GLU A 31 -0.34 -2.13 5.78
CA GLU A 31 -0.32 -0.85 6.50
C GLU A 31 -0.72 0.32 5.60
N LYS A 32 -0.17 0.37 4.37
CA LYS A 32 -0.54 1.41 3.41
C LYS A 32 -1.98 1.28 2.91
N ALA A 33 -2.47 0.06 2.70
CA ALA A 33 -3.86 -0.18 2.37
C ALA A 33 -4.80 0.31 3.49
N LYS A 34 -4.44 0.06 4.76
CA LYS A 34 -5.16 0.57 5.91
C LYS A 34 -5.13 2.10 5.98
N GLU A 35 -3.96 2.71 5.79
CA GLU A 35 -3.80 4.17 5.75
C GLU A 35 -4.68 4.79 4.65
N LEU A 36 -4.69 4.22 3.45
CA LEU A 36 -5.54 4.65 2.34
C LEU A 36 -7.03 4.48 2.64
N THR A 37 -7.41 3.35 3.23
CA THR A 37 -8.81 3.08 3.61
C THR A 37 -9.29 4.08 4.66
N THR A 38 -8.47 4.36 5.67
CA THR A 38 -8.76 5.37 6.69
C THR A 38 -8.93 6.74 6.07
N ARG A 39 -7.99 7.17 5.19
CA ARG A 39 -8.08 8.47 4.51
C ARG A 39 -9.31 8.57 3.62
N LEU A 40 -9.66 7.49 2.91
CA LEU A 40 -10.87 7.45 2.10
C LEU A 40 -12.11 7.59 2.98
N THR A 41 -12.16 6.90 4.12
CA THR A 41 -13.30 6.92 5.06
C THR A 41 -13.43 8.25 5.82
N ASP A 42 -12.31 8.93 6.06
CA ASP A 42 -12.26 10.24 6.70
C ASP A 42 -12.75 11.34 5.74
N HIS A 43 -12.32 11.29 4.47
CA HIS A 43 -12.68 12.29 3.47
C HIS A 43 -14.02 11.98 2.76
N PHE A 44 -14.46 10.72 2.77
CA PHE A 44 -15.72 10.29 2.17
C PHE A 44 -16.47 9.44 3.18
N GLN A 45 -17.67 9.87 3.54
CA GLN A 45 -18.55 9.07 4.38
C GLN A 45 -18.89 7.77 3.65
N ILE A 46 -18.46 6.62 4.19
CA ILE A 46 -18.92 5.33 3.71
C ILE A 46 -20.44 5.30 3.91
N LEU A 47 -21.19 5.39 2.82
CA LEU A 47 -22.64 5.27 2.84
C LEU A 47 -22.98 3.83 3.28
N LYS A 48 -23.30 3.67 4.57
CA LYS A 48 -23.89 2.44 5.06
C LYS A 48 -25.26 2.29 4.39
N PRO A 49 -25.58 1.14 3.76
CA PRO A 49 -26.88 0.95 3.17
C PRO A 49 -27.95 1.16 4.25
N ALA A 50 -28.96 1.98 3.94
CA ALA A 50 -30.10 2.14 4.82
C ALA A 50 -30.76 0.76 4.97
N SER A 51 -30.92 0.29 6.21
CA SER A 51 -31.64 -0.94 6.49
C SER A 51 -33.07 -0.76 6.00
N SER A 52 -33.48 -1.55 5.00
CA SER A 52 -34.89 -1.67 4.63
C SER A 52 -35.59 -2.42 5.75
N GLY A 53 -36.29 -1.67 6.61
CA GLY A 53 -37.20 -2.22 7.60
C GLY A 53 -38.46 -2.80 6.97
#